data_AF-B6Y9I7-F1
#
_entry.id   AF-B6Y9I7-F1
#
_cell.length_a   1.000
_cell.length_b   1.000
_cell.length_c   1.000
_cell.angle_alpha   90.00
_cell.angle_beta   90.00
_cell.angle_gamma   90.00
#
_symmetry.space_group_name_H-M   'P 1'
#
loop_
_entity.id
_entity.type
_entity.pdbx_description
1 polymer ?
#
loop_
_entity_poly.entity_id
_entity_poly.type
_entity_poly.pdbx_seq_one_letter_code
_entity_poly.pdbx_strand_id
1 'polypeptide(L)'
;IGYIIDQTPGPMLVVQPTVEMGKRWSKGRFAPLIESTPCLKSKVKDPRSRDSGNTVQSKEFPGGIVVITGANSSVGLRSMPVKYLFLDEIDAYPGDSGGEGDPVLLSIARTNTFARRKIFLVSTPTIHGISRIEKEFEATDKRYFFVPCPHCNYYQVLKWSQIKWENNDSRTAHYVCTECSGKIENHQKTEMLERGEWRATEAKEGEKKGFHLSSLYSPVGW
;
A
#
# COMPACT_ATOMS: atom_id res chain seq x y z
N ILE A 1 1.90 -7.74 5.80
CA ILE A 1 1.81 -9.22 5.58
C ILE A 1 2.67 -9.98 6.59
N GLY A 2 3.98 -9.73 6.67
CA GLY A 2 4.85 -10.39 7.67
C GLY A 2 4.31 -10.31 9.11
N TYR A 3 3.91 -9.13 9.56
CA TYR A 3 3.26 -8.95 10.88
C TYR A 3 2.02 -9.84 11.07
N ILE A 4 1.19 -10.03 10.04
CA ILE A 4 0.00 -10.89 10.12
C ILE A 4 0.42 -12.34 10.34
N ILE A 5 1.39 -12.84 9.57
CA ILE A 5 1.93 -14.20 9.70
C ILE A 5 2.49 -14.43 11.09
N ASP A 6 3.21 -13.43 11.62
CA ASP A 6 3.98 -13.59 12.85
C ASP A 6 3.13 -13.40 14.12
N GLN A 7 2.30 -12.34 14.16
CA GLN A 7 1.69 -11.84 15.39
C GLN A 7 0.17 -12.09 15.46
N THR A 8 -0.51 -12.16 14.31
CA THR A 8 -1.98 -12.32 14.28
C THR A 8 -2.44 -13.19 13.12
N PRO A 9 -2.00 -14.46 13.09
CA PRO A 9 -2.20 -15.34 11.96
C PRO A 9 -3.68 -15.53 11.64
N GLY A 10 -3.97 -15.67 10.35
CA GLY A 10 -5.31 -15.87 9.83
C GLY A 10 -5.31 -15.90 8.31
N PRO A 11 -6.44 -16.27 7.69
CA PRO A 11 -6.55 -16.35 6.25
C PRO A 11 -6.48 -14.95 5.63
N MET A 12 -5.58 -14.81 4.65
CA MET A 12 -5.30 -13.56 3.94
C MET A 12 -5.40 -13.76 2.43
N LEU A 13 -6.10 -12.84 1.75
CA LEU A 13 -6.09 -12.74 0.29
C LEU A 13 -5.26 -11.52 -0.14
N VAL A 14 -4.32 -11.73 -1.05
CA VAL A 14 -3.57 -10.69 -1.75
C VAL A 14 -4.01 -10.71 -3.21
N VAL A 15 -4.49 -9.57 -3.70
CA VAL A 15 -4.91 -9.40 -5.09
C VAL A 15 -3.97 -8.42 -5.77
N GLN A 16 -3.49 -8.83 -6.94
CA GLN A 16 -2.71 -8.02 -7.87
C GLN A 16 -3.54 -7.79 -9.14
N PRO A 17 -3.16 -6.86 -10.04
CA PRO A 17 -3.95 -6.60 -11.25
C PRO A 17 -4.19 -7.86 -12.11
N THR A 18 -3.15 -8.69 -12.27
CA THR A 18 -3.24 -9.98 -12.97
C THR A 18 -2.65 -11.14 -12.17
N VAL A 19 -3.04 -12.36 -12.52
CA VAL A 19 -2.48 -13.60 -11.92
C VAL A 19 -0.97 -13.67 -12.13
N GLU A 20 -0.48 -13.25 -13.30
CA GLU A 20 0.94 -13.21 -13.65
C GLU A 20 1.71 -12.22 -12.77
N MET A 21 1.14 -11.02 -12.54
CA MET A 21 1.68 -10.05 -11.60
C MET A 21 1.69 -10.59 -10.17
N GLY A 22 0.63 -11.29 -9.76
CA GLY A 22 0.57 -12.05 -8.50
C GLY A 22 1.73 -13.02 -8.32
N LYS A 23 1.99 -13.85 -9.33
CA LYS A 23 3.10 -14.81 -9.32
C LYS A 23 4.46 -14.11 -9.27
N ARG A 24 4.63 -13.01 -10.03
CA ARG A 24 5.87 -12.22 -10.03
C ARG A 24 6.12 -11.55 -8.68
N TRP A 25 5.10 -10.92 -8.10
CA TRP A 25 5.17 -10.30 -6.78
C TRP A 25 5.51 -11.32 -5.70
N SER A 26 4.88 -12.50 -5.74
CA SER A 26 5.14 -13.59 -4.81
C SER A 26 6.61 -14.02 -4.83
N LYS A 27 7.17 -14.26 -6.03
CA LYS A 27 8.57 -14.69 -6.20
C LYS A 27 9.57 -13.57 -5.91
N GLY A 28 9.30 -12.36 -6.37
CA GLY A 28 10.26 -11.25 -6.36
C GLY A 28 10.24 -10.40 -5.09
N ARG A 29 9.16 -10.43 -4.31
CA ARG A 29 9.03 -9.61 -3.09
C ARG A 29 8.67 -10.44 -1.87
N PHE A 30 7.62 -11.26 -1.97
CA PHE A 30 7.11 -11.96 -0.79
C PHE A 30 7.98 -13.12 -0.32
N ALA A 31 8.48 -13.96 -1.23
CA ALA A 31 9.39 -15.04 -0.86
C ALA A 31 10.71 -14.51 -0.27
N PRO A 32 11.38 -13.48 -0.85
CA PRO A 32 12.54 -12.85 -0.23
C PRO A 32 12.25 -12.25 1.15
N LEU A 33 11.07 -11.63 1.36
CA LEU A 33 10.66 -11.13 2.68
C LEU A 33 10.63 -12.25 3.72
N ILE A 34 10.09 -13.42 3.36
CA ILE A 34 10.02 -14.58 4.26
C ILE A 34 11.42 -15.12 4.53
N GLU A 35 12.24 -15.29 3.50
CA GLU A 35 13.58 -15.87 3.60
C GLU A 35 14.56 -14.99 4.40
N SER A 36 14.45 -13.68 4.27
CA SER A 36 15.28 -12.69 4.97
C SER A 36 14.84 -12.41 6.40
N THR A 37 13.65 -12.88 6.81
CA THR A 37 13.10 -12.61 8.15
C THR A 37 13.06 -13.90 8.98
N PRO A 38 13.96 -14.10 9.97
CA PRO A 38 14.08 -15.38 10.70
C PRO A 38 12.78 -15.89 11.32
N CYS A 39 11.97 -15.01 11.93
CA CYS A 39 10.69 -15.42 12.53
C CYS A 39 9.68 -15.92 11.47
N LEU A 40 9.65 -15.32 10.28
CA LEU A 40 8.79 -15.76 9.18
C LEU A 40 9.29 -17.06 8.55
N LYS A 41 10.60 -17.14 8.31
CA LYS A 41 11.25 -18.35 7.76
C LYS A 41 11.00 -19.59 8.61
N SER A 42 10.96 -19.42 9.94
CA SER A 42 10.66 -20.52 10.87
C SER A 42 9.19 -20.99 10.82
N LYS A 43 8.27 -20.14 10.37
CA LYS A 43 6.81 -20.40 10.35
C LYS A 43 6.31 -20.88 9.00
N VAL A 44 6.87 -20.37 7.91
CA VAL A 44 6.47 -20.74 6.54
C VAL A 44 7.40 -21.84 6.04
N LYS A 45 6.88 -23.05 5.86
CA LYS A 45 7.67 -24.20 5.41
C LYS A 45 8.27 -23.97 4.02
N ASP A 46 9.44 -24.55 3.77
CA ASP A 46 10.04 -24.55 2.43
C ASP A 46 9.08 -25.23 1.44
N PRO A 47 8.76 -24.63 0.29
CA PRO A 47 7.93 -25.27 -0.74
C PRO A 47 8.40 -26.67 -1.15
N ARG A 48 9.71 -26.95 -1.07
CA ARG A 48 10.33 -28.24 -1.42
C ARG A 48 10.23 -29.29 -0.32
N SER A 49 9.84 -28.92 0.90
CA SER A 49 9.64 -29.90 1.96
C SER A 49 8.44 -30.80 1.65
N ARG A 50 8.53 -32.08 1.99
CA ARG A 50 7.34 -32.96 2.01
C ARG A 50 6.26 -32.29 2.87
N ASP A 51 5.02 -32.29 2.38
CA ASP A 51 3.85 -31.73 3.05
C ASP A 51 3.94 -30.22 3.37
N SER A 52 4.56 -29.43 2.49
CA SER A 52 4.67 -27.98 2.68
C SER A 52 3.34 -27.23 2.52
N GLY A 53 2.41 -27.74 1.69
CA GLY A 53 1.20 -27.01 1.26
C GLY A 53 1.49 -25.74 0.43
N ASN A 54 2.76 -25.40 0.22
CA ASN A 54 3.20 -24.11 -0.26
C ASN A 54 3.43 -24.10 -1.77
N THR A 55 2.77 -23.19 -2.45
CA THR A 55 2.92 -22.96 -3.89
C THR A 55 3.42 -21.53 -4.15
N VAL A 56 3.54 -21.13 -5.42
CA VAL A 56 3.80 -19.72 -5.76
C VAL A 56 2.65 -18.81 -5.31
N GLN A 57 1.42 -19.33 -5.30
CA GLN A 57 0.23 -18.52 -5.02
C GLN A 57 -0.38 -18.80 -3.64
N SER A 58 0.18 -19.73 -2.87
CA SER A 58 -0.28 -20.06 -1.53
C SER A 58 0.92 -20.24 -0.59
N LYS A 59 0.88 -19.60 0.57
CA LYS A 59 1.82 -19.80 1.68
C LYS A 59 1.05 -20.08 2.97
N GLU A 60 1.10 -21.32 3.42
CA GLU A 60 0.58 -21.81 4.69
C GLU A 60 1.58 -21.60 5.83
N PHE A 61 1.04 -21.32 7.00
CA PHE A 61 1.78 -21.13 8.25
C PHE A 61 0.85 -21.47 9.44
N PRO A 62 1.40 -21.70 10.64
CA PRO A 62 0.58 -21.97 11.82
C PRO A 62 -0.51 -20.93 12.04
N GLY A 63 -1.78 -21.36 11.98
CA GLY A 63 -2.95 -20.51 12.19
C GLY A 63 -3.39 -19.68 10.97
N GLY A 64 -2.82 -19.88 9.78
CA GLY A 64 -3.27 -19.12 8.61
C GLY A 64 -2.65 -19.51 7.28
N ILE A 65 -3.04 -18.74 6.27
CA ILE A 65 -2.65 -18.92 4.88
C ILE A 65 -2.67 -17.57 4.18
N VAL A 66 -1.70 -17.32 3.30
CA VAL A 66 -1.72 -16.20 2.36
C VAL A 66 -1.96 -16.77 0.96
N VAL A 67 -3.08 -16.41 0.35
CA VAL A 67 -3.42 -16.73 -1.05
C VAL A 67 -3.21 -15.50 -1.91
N ILE A 68 -2.62 -15.68 -3.09
CA ILE A 68 -2.25 -14.63 -4.03
C ILE A 68 -2.93 -14.88 -5.37
N THR A 69 -3.73 -13.93 -5.84
CA THR A 69 -4.48 -14.03 -7.10
C THR A 69 -4.43 -12.73 -7.90
N GLY A 70 -4.99 -12.77 -9.11
CA GLY A 70 -5.22 -11.62 -9.96
C GLY A 70 -6.67 -11.14 -9.92
N ALA A 71 -6.89 -9.84 -10.07
CA ALA A 71 -8.21 -9.24 -10.24
C ALA A 71 -8.91 -9.71 -11.53
N ASN A 72 -8.13 -10.18 -12.52
CA ASN A 72 -8.62 -10.80 -13.75
C ASN A 72 -9.07 -12.27 -13.61
N SER A 73 -9.00 -12.86 -12.42
CA SER A 73 -9.40 -14.26 -12.19
C SER A 73 -10.57 -14.35 -11.22
N SER A 74 -11.79 -14.43 -11.75
CA SER A 74 -13.00 -14.51 -10.94
C SER A 74 -12.96 -15.71 -9.98
N VAL A 75 -12.53 -16.88 -10.46
CA VAL A 75 -12.35 -18.11 -9.67
C VAL A 75 -11.44 -17.86 -8.46
N GLY A 76 -10.33 -17.15 -8.67
CA GLY A 76 -9.41 -16.81 -7.58
C GLY A 76 -10.02 -15.86 -6.56
N LEU A 77 -10.85 -14.91 -7.00
CA LEU A 77 -11.56 -13.96 -6.12
C LEU A 77 -12.66 -14.63 -5.29
N ARG A 78 -13.24 -15.75 -5.77
CA ARG A 78 -14.29 -16.48 -5.05
C ARG A 78 -13.81 -17.55 -4.08
N SER A 79 -12.50 -17.82 -4.06
CA SER A 79 -11.92 -19.03 -3.47
C SER A 79 -12.34 -19.35 -2.03
N MET A 80 -12.06 -18.46 -1.06
CA MET A 80 -12.29 -18.76 0.37
C MET A 80 -12.61 -17.50 1.19
N PRO A 81 -13.28 -17.63 2.35
CA PRO A 81 -13.41 -16.54 3.32
C PRO A 81 -12.04 -16.10 3.86
N VAL A 82 -11.82 -14.79 3.98
CA VAL A 82 -10.54 -14.23 4.47
C VAL A 82 -10.75 -13.15 5.54
N LYS A 83 -9.90 -13.15 6.56
CA LYS A 83 -9.89 -12.14 7.63
C LYS A 83 -9.15 -10.88 7.18
N TYR A 84 -8.09 -11.07 6.40
CA TYR A 84 -7.24 -9.99 5.90
C TYR A 84 -7.35 -9.92 4.37
N LEU A 85 -7.60 -8.74 3.84
CA LEU A 85 -7.66 -8.51 2.40
C LEU A 85 -6.69 -7.39 2.03
N PHE A 86 -5.76 -7.68 1.11
CA PHE A 86 -4.83 -6.71 0.55
C PHE A 86 -5.04 -6.62 -0.95
N LEU A 87 -5.51 -5.47 -1.40
CA LEU A 87 -5.76 -5.16 -2.81
C LEU A 87 -4.72 -4.13 -3.25
N ASP A 88 -3.78 -4.58 -4.07
CA ASP A 88 -2.66 -3.78 -4.56
C ASP A 88 -2.91 -3.35 -6.01
N GLU A 89 -2.51 -2.12 -6.35
CA GLU A 89 -2.71 -1.48 -7.66
C GLU A 89 -4.16 -1.52 -8.15
N ILE A 90 -5.12 -1.15 -7.27
CA ILE A 90 -6.55 -1.30 -7.57
C ILE A 90 -7.03 -0.48 -8.76
N ASP A 91 -6.34 0.60 -9.15
CA ASP A 91 -6.68 1.37 -10.35
C ASP A 91 -6.35 0.64 -11.65
N ALA A 92 -5.47 -0.35 -11.61
CA ALA A 92 -5.14 -1.20 -12.75
C ALA A 92 -6.07 -2.41 -12.89
N TYR A 93 -7.09 -2.53 -12.03
CA TYR A 93 -8.02 -3.66 -12.08
C TYR A 93 -9.00 -3.50 -13.25
N PRO A 94 -9.41 -4.61 -13.89
CA PRO A 94 -10.46 -4.55 -14.90
C PRO A 94 -11.78 -4.04 -14.28
N GLY A 95 -12.64 -3.46 -15.12
CA GLY A 95 -13.99 -3.06 -14.69
C GLY A 95 -14.84 -4.24 -14.25
N ASP A 96 -14.56 -5.43 -14.81
CA ASP A 96 -15.30 -6.66 -14.60
C ASP A 96 -14.33 -7.86 -14.56
N SER A 97 -14.58 -8.80 -13.65
CA SER A 97 -13.81 -10.06 -13.54
C SER A 97 -14.57 -11.20 -14.21
N GLY A 98 -14.36 -11.41 -15.51
CA GLY A 98 -14.87 -12.58 -16.23
C GLY A 98 -16.39 -12.73 -16.22
N GLY A 99 -17.13 -11.63 -16.26
CA GLY A 99 -18.59 -11.53 -16.27
C GLY A 99 -19.24 -11.48 -14.89
N GLU A 100 -18.46 -11.39 -13.81
CA GLU A 100 -18.96 -11.52 -12.43
C GLU A 100 -19.01 -10.21 -11.65
N GLY A 101 -18.66 -9.09 -12.30
CA GLY A 101 -18.69 -7.75 -11.71
C GLY A 101 -17.34 -7.29 -11.18
N ASP A 102 -17.40 -6.25 -10.35
CA ASP A 102 -16.23 -5.51 -9.88
C ASP A 102 -15.29 -6.38 -9.01
N PRO A 103 -14.03 -6.59 -9.43
CA PRO A 103 -13.05 -7.36 -8.66
C PRO A 103 -12.86 -6.89 -7.21
N VAL A 104 -12.95 -5.58 -6.96
CA VAL A 104 -12.79 -5.01 -5.61
C VAL A 104 -13.95 -5.44 -4.73
N LEU A 105 -15.19 -5.32 -5.21
CA LEU A 105 -16.39 -5.70 -4.45
C LEU A 105 -16.45 -7.21 -4.22
N LEU A 106 -16.13 -8.01 -5.24
CA LEU A 106 -16.03 -9.47 -5.13
C LEU A 106 -15.04 -9.89 -4.03
N SER A 107 -13.88 -9.24 -3.98
CA SER A 107 -12.85 -9.49 -2.97
C SER A 107 -13.31 -9.08 -1.57
N ILE A 108 -13.90 -7.88 -1.42
CA ILE A 108 -14.42 -7.39 -0.13
C ILE A 108 -15.46 -8.35 0.43
N ALA A 109 -16.33 -8.92 -0.41
CA ALA A 109 -17.34 -9.88 0.02
C ALA A 109 -16.75 -11.14 0.68
N ARG A 110 -15.49 -11.51 0.37
CA ARG A 110 -14.81 -12.65 1.03
C ARG A 110 -14.52 -12.40 2.50
N THR A 111 -14.60 -11.15 2.95
CA THR A 111 -14.33 -10.77 4.34
C THR A 111 -15.58 -10.79 5.23
N ASN A 112 -16.76 -11.07 4.67
CA ASN A 112 -18.04 -10.97 5.40
C ASN A 112 -18.18 -11.94 6.57
N THR A 113 -17.51 -13.09 6.52
CA THR A 113 -17.53 -14.08 7.61
C THR A 113 -16.81 -13.59 8.87
N PHE A 114 -15.87 -12.64 8.75
CA PHE A 114 -15.03 -12.20 9.86
C PHE A 114 -15.46 -10.81 10.36
N ALA A 115 -16.05 -10.75 11.55
CA ALA A 115 -16.42 -9.48 12.19
C ALA A 115 -15.19 -8.56 12.40
N ARG A 116 -14.07 -9.11 12.86
CA ARG A 116 -12.79 -8.39 13.02
C ARG A 116 -11.89 -8.60 11.81
N ARG A 117 -12.31 -8.07 10.67
CA ARG A 117 -11.56 -8.08 9.41
C ARG A 117 -10.68 -6.83 9.25
N LYS A 118 -9.68 -6.91 8.36
CA LYS A 118 -8.93 -5.74 7.89
C LYS A 118 -8.83 -5.78 6.38
N ILE A 119 -9.25 -4.69 5.74
CA ILE A 119 -9.14 -4.46 4.30
C ILE A 119 -8.11 -3.35 4.10
N PHE A 120 -7.16 -3.56 3.20
CA PHE A 120 -6.14 -2.58 2.85
C PHE A 120 -6.07 -2.44 1.33
N LEU A 121 -6.32 -1.23 0.85
CA LEU A 121 -6.35 -0.85 -0.57
C LEU A 121 -5.15 0.05 -0.83
N VAL A 122 -4.37 -0.25 -1.87
CA VAL A 122 -3.21 0.54 -2.28
C VAL A 122 -3.22 0.67 -3.79
N SER A 123 -2.87 1.86 -4.29
CA SER A 123 -2.71 2.14 -5.71
C SER A 123 -2.12 3.54 -5.89
N THR A 124 -1.66 3.84 -7.10
CA THR A 124 -1.38 5.21 -7.53
C THR A 124 -2.60 5.73 -8.31
N PRO A 125 -3.19 6.88 -7.95
CA PRO A 125 -4.33 7.40 -8.70
C PRO A 125 -3.93 7.68 -10.15
N THR A 126 -4.75 7.22 -11.10
CA THR A 126 -4.47 7.31 -12.54
C THR A 126 -5.18 8.48 -13.19
N ILE A 127 -6.49 8.40 -13.33
CA ILE A 127 -7.33 9.42 -13.98
C ILE A 127 -8.30 9.97 -12.94
N HIS A 128 -8.24 11.28 -12.72
CA HIS A 128 -9.11 12.00 -11.80
C HIS A 128 -10.59 11.74 -12.12
N GLY A 129 -11.39 11.44 -11.10
CA GLY A 129 -12.83 11.15 -11.23
C GLY A 129 -13.18 9.72 -11.69
N ILE A 130 -12.21 8.96 -12.20
CA ILE A 130 -12.37 7.53 -12.53
C ILE A 130 -11.61 6.65 -11.52
N SER A 131 -10.54 7.18 -10.93
CA SER A 131 -9.65 6.44 -10.05
C SER A 131 -10.37 5.83 -8.85
N ARG A 132 -10.20 4.51 -8.69
CA ARG A 132 -10.79 3.72 -7.61
C ARG A 132 -10.17 4.10 -6.26
N ILE A 133 -8.84 4.26 -6.20
CA ILE A 133 -8.17 4.65 -4.96
C ILE A 133 -8.49 6.08 -4.56
N GLU A 134 -8.63 6.98 -5.53
CA GLU A 134 -9.06 8.37 -5.28
C GLU A 134 -10.44 8.38 -4.65
N LYS A 135 -11.41 7.67 -5.22
CA LYS A 135 -12.76 7.56 -4.65
C LYS A 135 -12.75 7.02 -3.21
N GLU A 136 -11.96 6.00 -2.93
CA GLU A 136 -11.86 5.44 -1.57
C GLU A 136 -11.14 6.40 -0.61
N PHE A 137 -10.12 7.13 -1.07
CA PHE A 137 -9.44 8.14 -0.27
C PHE A 137 -10.35 9.34 0.04
N GLU A 138 -11.09 9.84 -0.94
CA GLU A 138 -12.09 10.89 -0.81
C GLU A 138 -13.19 10.52 0.20
N ALA A 139 -13.46 9.22 0.36
CA ALA A 139 -14.40 8.71 1.33
C ALA A 139 -13.86 8.64 2.77
N THR A 140 -12.65 9.11 3.08
CA THR A 140 -12.00 8.97 4.41
C THR A 140 -11.76 10.32 5.13
N ASP A 141 -11.01 10.29 6.25
CA ASP A 141 -10.53 11.48 6.97
C ASP A 141 -9.28 12.14 6.32
N LYS A 142 -8.88 11.67 5.14
CA LYS A 142 -7.81 12.22 4.29
C LYS A 142 -6.53 12.56 5.04
N ARG A 143 -5.70 11.56 5.32
CA ARG A 143 -4.45 11.78 6.04
C ARG A 143 -3.31 12.07 5.08
N TYR A 144 -2.59 13.14 5.37
CA TYR A 144 -1.35 13.50 4.69
C TYR A 144 -0.20 13.52 5.69
N PHE A 145 1.01 13.31 5.19
CA PHE A 145 2.22 13.36 6.00
C PHE A 145 2.76 14.79 6.02
N PHE A 146 2.59 15.47 7.15
CA PHE A 146 3.06 16.85 7.33
C PHE A 146 4.50 16.83 7.81
N VAL A 147 5.35 17.66 7.22
CA VAL A 147 6.75 17.82 7.63
C VAL A 147 7.03 19.26 8.02
N PRO A 148 7.82 19.52 9.07
CA PRO A 148 8.16 20.88 9.48
C PRO A 148 9.12 21.51 8.48
N CYS A 149 8.97 22.82 8.23
CA CYS A 149 10.03 23.61 7.61
C CYS A 149 11.23 23.70 8.56
N PRO A 150 12.48 23.47 8.09
CA PRO A 150 13.67 23.59 8.93
C PRO A 150 13.95 25.03 9.38
N HIS A 151 13.36 26.03 8.70
CA HIS A 151 13.60 27.45 8.99
C HIS A 151 12.57 28.05 9.97
N CYS A 152 11.29 27.71 9.82
CA CYS A 152 10.20 28.32 10.60
C CYS A 152 9.34 27.33 11.40
N ASN A 153 9.63 26.03 11.34
CA ASN A 153 8.87 24.95 11.97
C ASN A 153 7.38 24.85 11.56
N TYR A 154 6.94 25.58 10.52
CA TYR A 154 5.60 25.40 9.97
C TYR A 154 5.46 24.02 9.32
N TYR A 155 4.44 23.27 9.74
CA TYR A 155 4.16 21.93 9.22
C TYR A 155 3.32 22.01 7.95
N GLN A 156 3.81 21.41 6.87
CA GLN A 156 3.20 21.48 5.55
C GLN A 156 3.21 20.13 4.84
N VAL A 157 2.30 19.97 3.89
CA VAL A 157 2.33 18.88 2.91
C VAL A 157 3.16 19.32 1.71
N LEU A 158 4.11 18.50 1.28
CA LEU A 158 4.95 18.80 0.12
C LEU A 158 4.12 18.75 -1.16
N LYS A 159 4.12 19.85 -1.91
CA LYS A 159 3.43 19.99 -3.19
C LYS A 159 4.43 20.27 -4.31
N TRP A 160 4.19 19.70 -5.49
CA TRP A 160 5.06 19.92 -6.65
C TRP A 160 5.17 21.40 -7.05
N SER A 161 4.10 22.18 -6.85
CA SER A 161 4.09 23.62 -7.12
C SER A 161 5.11 24.42 -6.33
N GLN A 162 5.59 23.88 -5.20
CA GLN A 162 6.63 24.49 -4.36
C GLN A 162 8.06 24.07 -4.73
N ILE A 163 8.24 23.11 -5.64
CA ILE A 163 9.55 22.81 -6.21
C ILE A 163 9.89 23.88 -7.23
N LYS A 164 11.01 24.57 -7.02
CA LYS A 164 11.52 25.65 -7.87
C LYS A 164 12.94 25.35 -8.28
N TRP A 165 13.32 25.82 -9.46
CA TRP A 165 14.69 25.77 -9.96
C TRP A 165 14.95 27.01 -10.81
N GLU A 166 16.21 27.42 -10.87
CA GLU A 166 16.66 28.63 -11.54
C GLU A 166 17.10 28.32 -12.97
N ASN A 167 16.91 29.28 -13.89
CA ASN A 167 17.42 29.21 -15.26
C ASN A 167 17.09 27.92 -16.03
N ASN A 168 15.97 27.27 -15.69
CA ASN A 168 15.58 25.96 -16.21
C ASN A 168 16.61 24.83 -15.94
N ASP A 169 17.47 24.99 -14.93
CA ASP A 169 18.47 24.00 -14.50
C ASP A 169 17.96 23.18 -13.32
N SER A 170 17.57 21.93 -13.57
CA SER A 170 17.05 21.01 -12.56
C SER A 170 18.04 20.70 -11.42
N ARG A 171 19.34 20.95 -11.59
CA ARG A 171 20.35 20.75 -10.53
C ARG A 171 20.23 21.78 -9.41
N THR A 172 19.55 22.90 -9.67
CA THR A 172 19.28 23.96 -8.69
C THR A 172 17.94 23.77 -7.97
N ALA A 173 17.28 22.61 -8.19
CA ALA A 173 15.98 22.33 -7.64
C ALA A 173 15.98 22.36 -6.10
N HIS A 174 15.06 23.13 -5.55
CA HIS A 174 14.83 23.30 -4.12
C HIS A 174 13.34 23.40 -3.84
N TYR A 175 12.95 23.14 -2.59
CA TYR A 175 11.58 23.32 -2.15
C TYR A 175 11.42 24.69 -1.48
N VAL A 176 10.37 25.44 -1.80
CA VAL A 176 10.07 26.73 -1.16
C VAL A 176 8.99 26.52 -0.09
N CYS A 177 9.27 26.89 1.17
CA CYS A 177 8.27 26.78 2.24
C CYS A 177 7.02 27.64 1.93
N THR A 178 5.83 27.10 2.19
CA THR A 178 4.57 27.84 1.96
C THR A 178 4.31 28.97 2.95
N GLU A 179 5.03 29.00 4.08
CA GLU A 179 4.82 29.99 5.14
C GLU A 179 5.89 31.09 5.13
N CYS A 180 7.18 30.72 5.24
CA CYS A 180 8.28 31.70 5.32
C CYS A 180 8.98 31.98 3.98
N SER A 181 8.58 31.31 2.89
CA SER A 181 9.27 31.36 1.58
C SER A 181 10.75 30.94 1.61
N GLY A 182 11.21 30.35 2.72
CA GLY A 182 12.58 29.87 2.86
C GLY A 182 12.90 28.74 1.89
N LYS A 183 14.13 28.78 1.33
CA LYS A 183 14.69 27.75 0.45
C LYS A 183 15.06 26.51 1.28
N ILE A 184 14.44 25.37 0.96
CA ILE A 184 14.71 24.07 1.58
C ILE A 184 15.49 23.23 0.58
N GLU A 185 16.72 22.93 0.94
CA GLU A 185 17.63 22.11 0.15
C GLU A 185 17.42 20.60 0.42
N ASN A 186 17.77 19.76 -0.55
CA ASN A 186 17.49 18.31 -0.47
C ASN A 186 18.09 17.62 0.78
N HIS A 187 19.27 18.06 1.24
CA HIS A 187 19.90 17.48 2.44
C HIS A 187 19.10 17.72 3.74
N GLN A 188 18.28 18.77 3.80
CA GLN A 188 17.44 19.08 4.97
C GLN A 188 16.23 18.15 5.06
N LYS A 189 15.92 17.41 3.98
CA LYS A 189 14.77 16.51 3.92
C LYS A 189 14.83 15.39 4.96
N THR A 190 16.02 14.91 5.31
CA THR A 190 16.18 13.85 6.32
C THR A 190 15.58 14.29 7.66
N GLU A 191 15.98 15.45 8.18
CA GLU A 191 15.45 15.99 9.44
C GLU A 191 13.94 16.27 9.35
N MET A 192 13.48 16.80 8.21
CA MET A 192 12.05 17.06 7.99
C MET A 192 11.21 15.77 8.05
N LEU A 193 11.69 14.68 7.44
CA LEU A 193 10.98 13.40 7.41
C LEU A 193 10.95 12.73 8.78
N GLU A 194 12.04 12.79 9.54
CA GLU A 194 12.11 12.24 10.91
C GLU A 194 11.11 12.90 11.86
N ARG A 195 10.85 14.19 11.66
CA ARG A 195 9.91 14.99 12.46
C ARG A 195 8.50 15.04 11.87
N GLY A 196 8.27 14.32 10.78
CA GLY A 196 7.00 14.33 10.07
C GLY A 196 5.91 13.55 10.80
N GLU A 197 4.65 13.94 10.59
CA GLU A 197 3.51 13.29 11.23
C GLU A 197 2.28 13.21 10.32
N TRP A 198 1.52 12.13 10.48
CA TRP A 198 0.26 11.94 9.77
C TRP A 198 -0.85 12.75 10.44
N ARG A 199 -1.44 13.69 9.70
CA ARG A 199 -2.60 14.46 10.18
C ARG A 199 -3.80 14.24 9.27
N ALA A 200 -4.97 14.06 9.86
CA ALA A 200 -6.24 14.08 9.15
C ALA A 200 -6.56 15.52 8.72
N THR A 201 -7.00 15.71 7.49
CA THR A 201 -7.43 17.02 6.98
C THR A 201 -8.93 17.17 6.89
N GLU A 202 -9.69 16.09 7.10
CA GLU A 202 -11.15 16.11 7.12
C GLU A 202 -11.67 15.52 8.43
N ALA A 203 -12.66 16.18 9.03
CA ALA A 203 -13.35 15.69 10.22
C ALA A 203 -14.39 14.63 9.81
N LYS A 204 -13.90 13.44 9.44
CA LYS A 204 -14.76 12.31 9.07
C LYS A 204 -14.68 11.19 10.09
N GLU A 205 -15.81 10.96 10.75
CA GLU A 205 -15.99 9.80 11.63
C GLU A 205 -16.16 8.53 10.80
N GLY A 206 -15.59 7.42 11.28
CA GLY A 206 -15.71 6.13 10.64
C GLY A 206 -14.46 5.26 10.78
N GLU A 207 -14.65 3.98 10.47
CA GLU A 207 -13.61 2.94 10.56
C GLU A 207 -12.60 3.00 9.41
N LYS A 208 -12.97 3.64 8.28
CA LYS A 208 -12.11 3.82 7.11
C LYS A 208 -11.16 5.00 7.31
N LYS A 209 -9.87 4.76 7.13
CA LYS A 209 -8.78 5.76 7.22
C LYS A 209 -7.99 5.75 5.92
N GLY A 210 -7.83 6.90 5.30
CA GLY A 210 -7.14 7.06 4.03
C GLY A 210 -5.84 7.82 4.22
N PHE A 211 -4.81 7.41 3.48
CA PHE A 211 -3.47 7.97 3.57
C PHE A 211 -2.97 8.26 2.16
N HIS A 212 -2.40 9.44 1.96
CA HIS A 212 -1.79 9.83 0.69
C HIS A 212 -0.34 10.27 0.92
N LEU A 213 0.57 9.68 0.15
CA LEU A 213 1.99 10.02 0.18
C LEU A 213 2.51 10.24 -1.25
N SER A 214 3.11 11.41 -1.49
CA SER A 214 3.74 11.73 -2.76
C SER A 214 5.17 11.16 -2.83
N SER A 215 5.68 10.92 -4.04
CA SER A 215 7.10 10.63 -4.28
C SER A 215 8.03 11.76 -3.82
N LEU A 216 7.51 12.97 -3.60
CA LEU A 216 8.24 14.07 -2.98
C LEU A 216 8.77 13.74 -1.58
N TYR A 217 8.32 12.68 -0.94
CA TYR A 217 8.76 12.26 0.38
C TYR A 217 9.86 11.17 0.36
N SER A 218 10.30 10.71 -0.81
CA SER A 218 11.35 9.69 -0.91
C SER A 218 12.63 10.12 -0.15
N PRO A 219 13.19 9.28 0.74
CA PRO A 219 14.42 9.62 1.48
C PRO A 219 15.60 9.93 0.55
N VAL A 220 16.58 10.65 1.07
CA VAL A 220 17.81 10.96 0.33
C VAL A 220 18.65 9.69 0.14
N GLY A 221 19.14 9.44 -1.08
CA GLY A 221 20.08 8.35 -1.36
C GLY A 221 19.46 6.99 -1.68
N TRP A 222 18.19 6.96 -2.06
CA TRP A 222 17.48 5.76 -2.53
C TRP A 222 17.38 5.71 -4.06
#